data_AF-A0A9Q3FXQ9-F1
#
_entry.id   AF-A0A9Q3FXQ9-F1
#
_cell.length_a   1.000
_cell.length_b   1.000
_cell.length_c   1.000
_cell.angle_alpha   90.00
_cell.angle_beta   90.00
_cell.angle_gamma   90.00
#
_symmetry.space_group_name_H-M   'P 1'
#
loop_
_entity.id
_entity.type
_entity.pdbx_description
1 polymer ?
#
loop_
_entity_poly.entity_id
_entity_poly.type
_entity_poly.pdbx_seq_one_letter_code
_entity_poly.pdbx_strand_id
1 'polypeptide(L)'
;MLICLNLPPSERLKPENVYVAGIIPGPKEPTSLQLNYLLMPLIKELKELWQGYHFSPTSTGPSGSFIRVAILTAIADVVAMRKLTGFISHSGNHFCNFCTIHKAQIEEIGPQFHYTRSYQNHKSTIAKWLQETPQQRQAIFSEYGV
;
A
#
# COMPACT_ATOMS: atom_id res chain seq x y z
N MET A 1 -2.21 11.03 -3.43
CA MET A 1 -3.51 11.70 -3.20
C MET A 1 -4.30 10.87 -2.19
N LEU A 2 -4.95 11.51 -1.22
CA LEU A 2 -5.83 10.89 -0.24
C LEU A 2 -7.24 11.47 -0.41
N ILE A 3 -8.25 10.62 -0.26
CA ILE A 3 -9.66 10.97 -0.43
C ILE A 3 -10.41 10.55 0.84
N CYS A 4 -11.20 11.47 1.38
CA CYS A 4 -12.04 11.18 2.56
C CYS A 4 -13.29 10.39 2.15
N LEU A 5 -13.34 9.11 2.48
CA LEU A 5 -14.46 8.23 2.11
C LEU A 5 -15.73 8.46 2.95
N ASN A 6 -15.63 9.22 4.04
CA ASN A 6 -16.77 9.61 4.87
C ASN A 6 -17.69 10.65 4.20
N LEU A 7 -17.19 11.32 3.15
CA LEU A 7 -17.99 12.26 2.36
C LEU A 7 -18.92 11.53 1.37
N PRO A 8 -20.06 12.14 0.98
CA PRO A 8 -20.90 11.62 -0.10
C PRO A 8 -20.11 11.46 -1.40
N PRO A 9 -20.42 10.47 -2.26
CA PRO A 9 -19.67 10.21 -3.50
C PRO A 9 -19.50 11.43 -4.41
N SER A 10 -20.49 12.32 -4.48
CA SER A 10 -20.44 13.56 -5.27
C SER A 10 -19.43 14.60 -4.76
N GLU A 11 -19.00 14.48 -3.51
CA GLU A 11 -18.13 15.45 -2.83
C GLU A 11 -16.67 15.01 -2.78
N ARG A 12 -16.41 13.69 -2.79
CA ARG A 12 -15.09 13.09 -2.51
C ARG A 12 -13.95 13.58 -3.40
N LEU A 13 -14.24 13.84 -4.67
CA LEU A 13 -13.23 14.19 -5.69
C LEU A 13 -13.21 15.69 -6.01
N LYS A 14 -13.99 16.51 -5.29
CA LYS A 14 -13.89 17.95 -5.44
C LYS A 14 -12.51 18.43 -4.96
N PRO A 15 -11.88 19.40 -5.64
CA PRO A 15 -10.52 19.85 -5.29
C PRO A 15 -10.35 20.21 -3.80
N GLU A 16 -11.36 20.77 -3.17
CA GLU A 16 -11.37 21.14 -1.74
C GLU A 16 -11.39 19.94 -0.77
N ASN A 17 -11.79 18.75 -1.23
CA ASN A 17 -11.90 17.53 -0.42
C ASN A 17 -10.79 16.51 -0.71
N VAL A 18 -9.84 16.87 -1.57
CA VAL A 18 -8.73 16.03 -2.01
C VAL A 18 -7.44 16.49 -1.35
N TYR A 19 -6.77 15.58 -0.64
CA TYR A 19 -5.50 15.88 0.02
C TYR A 19 -4.31 15.35 -0.78
N VAL A 20 -3.42 16.24 -1.21
CA VAL A 20 -2.18 15.88 -1.91
C VAL A 20 -1.07 15.65 -0.89
N ALA A 21 -0.89 14.38 -0.49
CA ALA A 21 0.13 13.99 0.48
C ALA A 21 1.59 14.05 -0.06
N GLY A 22 1.78 14.20 -1.36
CA GLY A 22 3.11 14.25 -1.97
C GLY A 22 3.06 14.36 -3.48
N ILE A 23 4.10 14.93 -4.06
CA ILE A 23 4.31 15.09 -5.50
C ILE A 23 5.66 14.48 -5.84
N ILE A 24 5.67 13.53 -6.78
CA ILE A 24 6.89 12.87 -7.24
C ILE A 24 7.38 13.66 -8.46
N PRO A 25 8.56 14.29 -8.42
CA PRO A 25 9.08 15.02 -9.56
C PRO A 25 9.47 14.06 -10.69
N GLY A 26 9.16 14.47 -11.93
CA GLY A 26 9.64 13.77 -13.14
C GLY A 26 11.13 14.06 -13.42
N PRO A 27 11.68 13.53 -14.53
CA PRO A 27 10.99 12.87 -15.64
C PRO A 27 10.85 11.34 -15.48
N LYS A 28 11.55 10.73 -14.52
CA LYS A 28 11.54 9.28 -14.30
C LYS A 28 10.79 8.95 -13.02
N GLU A 29 10.18 7.77 -13.00
CA GLU A 29 9.59 7.22 -11.79
C GLU A 29 10.67 6.86 -10.75
N PRO A 30 10.34 6.96 -9.44
CA PRO A 30 11.25 6.57 -8.38
C PRO A 30 11.44 5.05 -8.37
N THR A 31 12.61 4.64 -7.89
CA THR A 31 12.83 3.26 -7.46
C THR A 31 11.93 2.92 -6.26
N SER A 32 11.68 1.63 -6.01
CA SER A 32 10.88 1.21 -4.85
C SER A 32 11.44 1.73 -3.52
N LEU A 33 12.77 1.78 -3.40
CA LEU A 33 13.44 2.33 -2.21
C LEU A 33 13.21 3.84 -2.06
N GLN A 34 13.34 4.60 -3.15
CA GLN A 34 13.06 6.04 -3.13
C GLN A 34 11.60 6.33 -2.80
N LEU A 35 10.66 5.55 -3.36
CA LEU A 35 9.25 5.68 -3.05
C LEU A 35 8.99 5.43 -1.55
N ASN A 36 9.62 4.42 -0.95
CA ASN A 36 9.49 4.15 0.48
C ASN A 36 9.95 5.35 1.33
N TYR A 37 11.07 5.99 0.97
CA TYR A 37 11.54 7.19 1.67
C TYR A 37 10.56 8.36 1.55
N LEU A 38 9.98 8.57 0.36
CA LEU A 38 8.98 9.62 0.13
C LEU A 38 7.70 9.39 0.94
N LEU A 39 7.27 8.13 1.09
CA LEU A 39 6.05 7.78 1.81
C LEU A 39 6.23 7.66 3.31
N MET A 40 7.46 7.51 3.81
CA MET A 40 7.75 7.27 5.22
C MET A 40 7.12 8.31 6.18
N PRO A 41 7.18 9.63 5.91
CA PRO A 41 6.53 10.63 6.77
C PRO A 41 5.01 10.43 6.84
N LEU A 42 4.37 10.24 5.68
CA LEU A 42 2.93 9.99 5.59
C LEU A 42 2.53 8.71 6.35
N ILE A 43 3.28 7.63 6.18
CA ILE A 43 3.01 6.37 6.88
C ILE A 43 3.14 6.53 8.40
N LYS A 44 4.08 7.36 8.87
CA LYS A 44 4.23 7.66 10.30
C LYS A 44 2.98 8.36 10.84
N GLU A 45 2.53 9.43 10.19
CA GLU A 45 1.32 10.16 10.58
C GLU A 45 0.07 9.28 10.54
N LEU A 46 -0.09 8.46 9.50
CA LEU A 46 -1.21 7.52 9.40
C LEU A 46 -1.22 6.48 10.53
N LYS A 47 -0.04 6.03 11.00
CA LYS A 47 0.05 5.12 12.15
C LYS A 47 -0.38 5.79 13.45
N GLU A 48 -0.06 7.07 13.63
CA GLU A 48 -0.53 7.85 14.78
C GLU A 48 -2.05 8.03 14.72
N LEU A 49 -2.58 8.44 13.57
CA LEU A 49 -4.02 8.60 13.35
C LEU A 49 -4.82 7.29 13.45
N TRP A 50 -4.18 6.14 13.20
CA TRP A 50 -4.81 4.83 13.42
C TRP A 50 -5.06 4.55 14.91
N GLN A 51 -4.14 4.95 15.79
CA GLN A 51 -4.34 4.87 17.25
C GLN A 51 -5.40 5.89 17.71
N GLY A 52 -5.41 7.04 17.06
CA GLY A 52 -6.39 8.11 17.18
C GLY A 52 -5.78 9.42 17.65
N TYR A 53 -6.47 10.52 17.34
CA TYR A 53 -5.99 11.87 17.60
C TYR A 53 -7.12 12.76 18.12
N HIS A 54 -6.82 13.53 19.16
CA HIS A 54 -7.73 14.54 19.70
C HIS A 54 -7.46 15.89 19.04
N PHE A 55 -8.39 16.32 18.19
CA PHE A 55 -8.40 17.68 17.66
C PHE A 55 -8.82 18.67 18.74
N SER A 56 -8.14 19.81 18.77
CA SER A 56 -8.47 20.95 19.61
C SER A 56 -9.92 21.42 19.35
N PRO A 57 -10.55 22.08 20.33
CA PRO A 57 -11.84 22.73 20.11
C PRO A 57 -11.86 23.60 18.86
N THR A 58 -12.94 23.49 18.08
CA THR A 58 -13.23 24.33 16.93
C THR A 58 -14.49 25.14 17.19
N SER A 59 -14.76 26.16 16.35
CA SER A 59 -15.99 26.97 16.45
C SER A 59 -17.27 26.10 16.44
N THR A 60 -17.26 25.00 15.69
CA THR A 60 -18.38 24.05 15.58
C THR A 60 -18.29 22.87 16.55
N GLY A 61 -17.21 22.78 17.34
CA GLY A 61 -16.91 21.65 18.21
C GLY A 61 -16.13 22.09 19.46
N PRO A 62 -16.77 22.76 20.43
CA PRO A 62 -16.10 23.39 21.57
C PRO A 62 -15.43 22.40 22.54
N SER A 63 -15.76 21.10 22.46
CA SER A 63 -15.08 20.03 23.23
C SER A 63 -13.93 19.37 22.47
N GLY A 64 -13.60 19.84 21.27
CA GLY A 64 -12.71 19.15 20.36
C GLY A 64 -13.35 17.89 19.77
N SER A 65 -12.55 17.05 19.12
CA SER A 65 -13.05 15.81 18.51
C SER A 65 -11.96 14.74 18.50
N PHE A 66 -12.31 13.54 18.94
CA PHE A 66 -11.44 12.38 18.78
C PHE A 66 -11.74 11.70 17.44
N ILE A 67 -10.72 11.49 16.62
CA ILE A 67 -10.88 10.76 15.36
C ILE A 67 -9.86 9.64 15.24
N ARG A 68 -10.18 8.69 14.36
CA ARG A 68 -9.24 7.69 13.83
C ARG A 68 -9.29 7.71 12.32
N VAL A 69 -8.16 7.45 11.68
CA VAL A 69 -8.06 7.36 10.21
C VAL A 69 -7.61 5.97 9.82
N ALA A 70 -8.26 5.43 8.80
CA ALA A 70 -7.93 4.15 8.19
C ALA A 70 -7.76 4.31 6.68
N ILE A 71 -6.75 3.66 6.10
CA ILE A 71 -6.59 3.54 4.65
C ILE A 71 -7.31 2.27 4.20
N LEU A 72 -8.37 2.43 3.40
CA LEU A 72 -9.16 1.29 2.91
C LEU A 72 -8.61 0.71 1.61
N THR A 73 -8.12 1.56 0.71
CA THR A 73 -7.66 1.11 -0.60
C THR A 73 -6.58 2.04 -1.15
N ALA A 74 -5.71 1.48 -1.97
CA ALA A 74 -4.82 2.23 -2.85
C ALA A 74 -5.32 2.06 -4.29
N ILE A 75 -5.30 3.14 -5.07
CA ILE A 75 -5.68 3.13 -6.49
C ILE A 75 -4.50 3.66 -7.28
N ALA A 76 -4.02 2.82 -8.20
CA ALA A 76 -2.89 3.10 -9.07
C ALA A 76 -2.93 2.12 -10.24
N ASP A 77 -2.18 2.41 -11.31
CA ASP A 77 -1.87 1.39 -12.31
C ASP A 77 -1.10 0.22 -11.68
N VAL A 78 -0.95 -0.88 -12.43
CA VAL A 78 -0.32 -2.10 -11.91
C VAL A 78 1.10 -1.84 -11.43
N VAL A 79 1.92 -1.08 -12.17
CA VAL A 79 3.34 -0.87 -11.87
C VAL A 79 3.51 -0.07 -10.59
N ALA A 80 2.82 1.07 -10.48
CA ALA A 80 2.84 1.90 -9.29
C ALA A 80 2.25 1.17 -8.08
N MET A 81 1.17 0.38 -8.28
CA MET A 81 0.59 -0.45 -7.23
C MET A 81 1.61 -1.42 -6.65
N ARG A 82 2.41 -2.10 -7.49
CA ARG A 82 3.42 -3.07 -7.02
C ARG A 82 4.50 -2.42 -6.17
N LYS A 83 5.01 -1.27 -6.61
CA LYS A 83 5.98 -0.50 -5.81
C LYS A 83 5.39 -0.03 -4.49
N LEU A 84 4.14 0.45 -4.50
CA LEU A 84 3.46 0.96 -3.31
C LEU A 84 3.16 -0.16 -2.28
N THR A 85 2.79 -1.34 -2.76
CA THR A 85 2.34 -2.47 -1.92
C THR A 85 3.46 -3.45 -1.59
N GLY A 86 4.66 -3.26 -2.14
CA GLY A 86 5.80 -4.14 -1.89
C GLY A 86 5.69 -5.50 -2.58
N PHE A 87 4.95 -5.59 -3.69
CA PHE A 87 4.85 -6.82 -4.47
C PHE A 87 5.80 -6.79 -5.67
N ILE A 88 6.16 -7.97 -6.17
CA ILE A 88 6.94 -8.10 -7.40
C ILE A 88 6.18 -7.55 -8.61
N SER A 89 6.94 -7.07 -9.60
CA SER A 89 6.42 -6.59 -10.88
C SER A 89 5.54 -7.64 -11.57
N HIS A 90 4.66 -7.15 -12.46
CA HIS A 90 3.85 -7.98 -13.36
C HIS A 90 4.69 -8.94 -14.23
N SER A 91 5.97 -8.64 -14.46
CA SER A 91 6.89 -9.48 -15.22
C SER A 91 7.49 -10.64 -14.41
N GLY A 92 7.36 -10.62 -13.08
CA GLY A 92 7.93 -11.61 -12.16
C GLY A 92 7.20 -12.95 -12.18
N ASN A 93 7.79 -13.94 -11.51
CA ASN A 93 7.25 -15.30 -11.46
C ASN A 93 5.96 -15.39 -10.63
N HIS A 94 5.84 -14.60 -9.57
CA HIS A 94 4.67 -14.54 -8.69
C HIS A 94 3.90 -13.21 -8.86
N PHE A 95 3.49 -12.94 -10.10
CA PHE A 95 2.94 -11.65 -10.54
C PHE A 95 1.55 -11.31 -9.97
N CYS A 96 0.80 -12.25 -9.41
CA CYS A 96 -0.54 -11.99 -8.88
C CYS A 96 -0.51 -11.42 -7.45
N ASN A 97 -1.36 -10.42 -7.17
CA ASN A 97 -1.55 -9.84 -5.83
C ASN A 97 -2.45 -10.71 -4.93
N PHE A 98 -3.28 -11.56 -5.54
CA PHE A 98 -4.33 -12.30 -4.82
C PHE A 98 -3.95 -13.75 -4.57
N CYS A 99 -3.17 -14.35 -5.48
CA CYS A 99 -2.72 -15.73 -5.36
C CYS A 99 -1.22 -15.85 -5.56
N THR A 100 -0.69 -17.03 -5.24
CA THR A 100 0.73 -17.39 -5.40
C THR A 100 0.96 -18.22 -6.67
N ILE A 101 0.14 -18.06 -7.71
CA ILE A 101 0.34 -18.76 -8.97
C ILE A 101 1.69 -18.39 -9.57
N HIS A 102 2.41 -19.40 -10.07
CA HIS A 102 3.66 -19.19 -10.78
C HIS A 102 3.39 -18.87 -12.24
N LYS A 103 4.20 -18.01 -12.87
CA LYS A 103 4.06 -17.61 -14.27
C LYS A 103 4.07 -18.77 -15.26
N ALA A 104 4.81 -19.85 -14.95
CA ALA A 104 4.81 -21.07 -15.74
C ALA A 104 3.46 -21.80 -15.77
N GLN A 105 2.57 -21.49 -14.82
CA GLN A 105 1.25 -22.08 -14.63
C GLN A 105 0.13 -21.10 -14.99
N ILE A 106 0.41 -20.04 -15.76
CA ILE A 106 -0.57 -18.97 -16.04
C ILE A 106 -1.86 -19.47 -16.71
N GLU A 107 -1.80 -20.61 -17.40
CA GLU A 107 -2.93 -21.27 -18.06
C GLU A 107 -3.80 -22.11 -17.10
N GLU A 108 -3.39 -22.28 -15.84
CA GLU A 108 -4.16 -22.99 -14.81
C GLU A 108 -5.33 -22.13 -14.29
N ILE A 109 -6.36 -22.01 -15.12
CA ILE A 109 -7.54 -21.19 -14.85
C ILE A 109 -8.61 -22.04 -14.15
N GLY A 110 -9.08 -21.54 -13.00
CA GLY A 110 -10.18 -22.14 -12.24
C GLY A 110 -9.86 -22.28 -10.75
N PRO A 111 -10.86 -22.19 -9.86
CA PRO A 111 -10.68 -22.03 -8.41
C PRO A 111 -9.84 -23.12 -7.73
N GLN A 112 -9.73 -24.30 -8.34
CA GLN A 112 -8.90 -25.42 -7.87
C GLN A 112 -7.40 -25.15 -7.90
N PHE A 113 -6.94 -24.22 -8.72
CA PHE A 113 -5.51 -23.89 -8.90
C PHE A 113 -5.07 -22.66 -8.07
N HIS A 114 -5.94 -22.16 -7.18
CA HIS A 114 -5.74 -20.88 -6.50
C HIS A 114 -5.23 -21.10 -5.09
N TYR A 115 -3.94 -20.86 -4.88
CA TYR A 115 -3.40 -20.67 -3.54
C TYR A 115 -3.49 -19.18 -3.20
N THR A 116 -4.51 -18.79 -2.42
CA THR A 116 -4.71 -17.41 -2.00
C THR A 116 -3.54 -16.94 -1.13
N ARG A 117 -3.06 -15.72 -1.38
CA ARG A 117 -2.11 -15.08 -0.47
C ARG A 117 -2.79 -14.82 0.87
N SER A 118 -2.25 -15.36 1.95
CA SER A 118 -2.73 -15.06 3.30
C SER A 118 -1.94 -13.90 3.91
N TYR A 119 -2.60 -13.12 4.76
CA TYR A 119 -1.97 -12.06 5.53
C TYR A 119 -0.85 -12.59 6.43
N GLN A 120 -1.05 -13.77 7.03
CA GLN A 120 -0.08 -14.43 7.89
C GLN A 120 1.20 -14.80 7.12
N ASN A 121 1.06 -15.38 5.93
CA ASN A 121 2.21 -15.73 5.09
C ASN A 121 2.93 -14.47 4.60
N HIS A 122 2.18 -13.45 4.17
CA HIS A 122 2.77 -12.18 3.77
C HIS A 122 3.58 -11.54 4.91
N LYS A 123 3.02 -11.50 6.12
CA LYS A 123 3.73 -11.00 7.31
C LYS A 123 4.97 -11.81 7.64
N SER A 124 4.91 -13.13 7.58
CA SER A 124 6.06 -13.98 7.91
C SER A 124 7.16 -13.84 6.87
N THR A 125 6.84 -13.73 5.58
CA THR A 125 7.80 -13.43 4.51
C THR A 125 8.46 -12.07 4.71
N ILE A 126 7.69 -11.02 5.01
CA ILE A 126 8.25 -9.68 5.28
C ILE A 126 9.15 -9.70 6.52
N ALA A 127 8.74 -10.39 7.59
CA ALA A 127 9.54 -10.50 8.80
C ALA A 127 10.90 -11.17 8.53
N LYS A 128 10.92 -12.21 7.69
CA LYS A 128 12.17 -12.81 7.20
C LYS A 128 12.96 -11.80 6.38
N TRP A 129 12.34 -11.19 5.37
CA TRP A 129 12.98 -10.19 4.50
C TRP A 129 13.68 -9.07 5.30
N LEU A 130 13.05 -8.57 6.37
CA LEU A 130 13.62 -7.50 7.21
C LEU A 130 14.91 -7.91 7.92
N GLN A 131 15.10 -9.19 8.23
CA GLN A 131 16.26 -9.72 8.96
C GLN A 131 17.45 -10.07 8.04
N GLU A 132 17.24 -10.07 6.72
CA GLU A 132 18.20 -10.61 5.75
C GLU A 132 19.04 -9.54 5.07
N THR A 133 20.14 -9.96 4.44
CA THR A 133 21.00 -9.07 3.63
C THR A 133 20.32 -8.61 2.35
N PRO A 134 20.76 -7.51 1.70
CA PRO A 134 20.20 -7.07 0.42
C PRO A 134 20.13 -8.15 -0.67
N GLN A 135 21.13 -9.04 -0.73
CA GLN A 135 21.19 -10.13 -1.70
C GLN A 135 20.12 -11.20 -1.40
N GLN A 136 20.00 -11.60 -0.13
CA GLN A 136 19.00 -12.58 0.30
C GLN A 136 17.57 -12.03 0.19
N ARG A 137 17.38 -10.73 0.46
CA ARG A 137 16.12 -10.01 0.24
C ARG A 137 15.65 -10.13 -1.21
N GLN A 138 16.55 -10.01 -2.17
CA GLN A 138 16.21 -10.17 -3.58
C GLN A 138 15.82 -11.61 -3.93
N ALA A 139 16.46 -12.60 -3.31
CA ALA A 139 16.09 -14.01 -3.47
C ALA A 139 14.68 -14.28 -2.91
N ILE A 140 14.38 -13.82 -1.69
CA ILE A 140 13.04 -13.91 -1.08
C ILE A 140 11.99 -13.23 -1.96
N PHE A 141 12.28 -12.03 -2.44
CA PHE A 141 11.36 -11.28 -3.30
C PHE A 141 11.07 -12.03 -4.61
N SER A 142 12.06 -12.71 -5.17
CA SER A 142 11.90 -13.52 -6.38
C SER A 142 11.12 -14.81 -6.13
N GLU A 143 11.37 -15.46 -4.99
CA GLU A 143 10.74 -16.72 -4.59
C GLU A 143 9.27 -16.55 -4.18
N TYR A 144 8.94 -15.50 -3.42
CA TYR A 144 7.58 -15.33 -2.84
C TYR A 144 6.77 -14.22 -3.51
N GLY A 145 7.42 -13.35 -4.28
CA GLY A 145 6.80 -12.18 -4.92
C GLY A 145 6.46 -11.03 -3.96
N VAL A 146 7.05 -11.04 -2.75
CA VAL A 146 6.86 -10.08 -1.65
C VAL A 146 8.09 -10.00 -0.78
#